data_AF-A0A560FPY4-F1
#
_entry.id   AF-A0A560FPY4-F1
#
_cell.length_a   1.000
_cell.length_b   1.000
_cell.length_c   1.000
_cell.angle_alpha   90.00
_cell.angle_beta   90.00
_cell.angle_gamma   90.00
#
_symmetry.space_group_name_H-M   'P 1'
#
loop_
_entity.id
_entity.type
_entity.pdbx_description
1 polymer ?
#
loop_
_entity_poly.entity_id
_entity_poly.type
_entity_poly.pdbx_seq_one_letter_code
_entity_poly.pdbx_strand_id
1 'polypeptide(L)'
;MPEMFGPLRHRLLTAGIAPRHARRYVAELRDHAADLADEERAAGLAPDEAHSRALARLGTADDLVRAMVARGDFRSWGARAPWAVYGLGSMLGVAMTYGLAIAAVAAIVETHRPTPDARPVLPDWFDSAFATITYVHGLVLPLALAAVFAWMATRQRMAALWPSVAMLIVGIIGGSGTLDFIRPADPHGIMELEIRFALATPWPGLNDCLRHIAINLLLTLAPYIAWHFWQKAVTEYASDDDALIPS
;
A
#
# COMPACT_ATOMS: atom_id res chain seq x y z
N MET A 1 -11.17 3.35 -32.21
CA MET A 1 -10.11 3.65 -31.21
C MET A 1 -10.48 2.95 -29.89
N PRO A 2 -9.73 3.06 -28.79
CA PRO A 2 -8.90 2.05 -28.10
C PRO A 2 -9.56 0.78 -27.49
N GLU A 3 -10.71 0.31 -27.98
CA GLU A 3 -11.56 -0.68 -27.29
C GLU A 3 -10.87 -1.96 -26.78
N MET A 4 -9.92 -2.56 -27.49
CA MET A 4 -9.27 -3.80 -27.02
C MET A 4 -8.22 -3.55 -25.93
N PHE A 5 -7.46 -2.45 -26.03
CA PHE A 5 -6.26 -2.24 -25.20
C PHE A 5 -6.58 -1.77 -23.77
N GLY A 6 -7.70 -1.09 -23.57
CA GLY A 6 -8.19 -0.69 -22.24
C GLY A 6 -8.56 -1.89 -21.36
N PRO A 7 -9.49 -2.76 -21.81
CA PRO A 7 -9.82 -4.03 -21.18
C PRO A 7 -8.61 -4.95 -21.03
N LEU A 8 -7.72 -5.03 -22.02
CA LEU A 8 -6.48 -5.82 -21.92
C LEU A 8 -5.61 -5.34 -20.75
N ARG A 9 -5.36 -4.02 -20.65
CA ARG A 9 -4.62 -3.45 -19.51
C ARG A 9 -5.31 -3.77 -18.18
N HIS A 10 -6.64 -3.67 -18.14
CA HIS A 10 -7.42 -4.01 -16.96
C HIS A 10 -7.14 -5.46 -16.54
N ARG A 11 -7.29 -6.41 -17.46
CA ARG A 11 -7.10 -7.84 -17.21
C ARG A 11 -5.66 -8.18 -16.78
N LEU A 12 -4.65 -7.55 -17.39
CA LEU A 12 -3.25 -7.72 -17.00
C LEU A 12 -2.97 -7.28 -15.55
N LEU A 13 -3.53 -6.15 -15.11
CA LEU A 13 -3.38 -5.68 -13.73
C LEU A 13 -4.05 -6.62 -12.74
N THR A 14 -5.27 -7.06 -13.04
CA THR A 14 -6.01 -8.03 -12.21
C THR A 14 -5.30 -9.39 -12.14
N ALA A 15 -4.58 -9.77 -13.20
CA ALA A 15 -3.71 -10.95 -13.22
C ALA A 15 -2.37 -10.76 -12.46
N GLY A 16 -2.15 -9.60 -11.84
CA GLY A 16 -0.99 -9.34 -10.98
C GLY A 16 0.28 -8.86 -11.70
N ILE A 17 0.18 -8.51 -12.99
CA ILE A 17 1.28 -7.92 -13.76
C ILE A 17 1.56 -6.50 -13.27
N ALA A 18 2.82 -6.15 -13.06
CA ALA A 18 3.17 -4.82 -12.53
C ALA A 18 2.70 -3.69 -13.50
N PRO A 19 2.24 -2.52 -12.98
CA PRO A 19 1.69 -1.47 -13.82
C PRO A 19 2.62 -0.95 -14.91
N ARG A 20 3.94 -0.92 -14.65
CA ARG A 20 4.95 -0.53 -15.64
C ARG A 20 5.01 -1.53 -16.79
N HIS A 21 4.99 -2.83 -16.49
CA HIS A 21 5.02 -3.88 -17.50
C HIS A 21 3.72 -3.94 -18.30
N ALA A 22 2.57 -3.81 -17.63
CA ALA A 22 1.28 -3.75 -18.32
C ALA A 22 1.21 -2.54 -19.28
N ARG A 23 1.70 -1.36 -18.87
CA ARG A 23 1.75 -0.17 -19.75
C ARG A 23 2.70 -0.35 -20.92
N ARG A 24 3.92 -0.84 -20.65
CA ARG A 24 4.93 -1.09 -21.69
C ARG A 24 4.42 -2.10 -22.71
N TYR A 25 3.84 -3.21 -22.24
CA TYR A 25 3.32 -4.25 -23.12
C TYR A 25 2.16 -3.77 -23.98
N VAL A 26 1.24 -2.98 -23.42
CA VAL A 26 0.15 -2.36 -24.21
C VAL A 26 0.68 -1.35 -25.23
N ALA A 27 1.75 -0.61 -24.92
CA ALA A 27 2.40 0.26 -25.90
C ALA A 27 3.04 -0.56 -27.03
N GLU A 28 3.83 -1.59 -26.69
CA GLU A 28 4.45 -2.49 -27.67
C GLU A 28 3.41 -3.18 -28.58
N LEU A 29 2.27 -3.60 -28.03
CA LEU A 29 1.18 -4.18 -28.84
C LEU A 29 0.49 -3.15 -29.75
N ARG A 30 0.41 -1.88 -29.34
CA ARG A 30 -0.15 -0.82 -30.20
C ARG A 30 0.79 -0.51 -31.36
N ASP A 31 2.08 -0.45 -31.08
CA ASP A 31 3.10 -0.24 -32.10
C ASP A 31 3.06 -1.39 -33.11
N HIS A 32 3.02 -2.65 -32.63
CA HIS A 32 2.90 -3.81 -33.52
C HIS A 32 1.57 -3.85 -34.30
N ALA A 33 0.46 -3.42 -33.69
CA ALA A 33 -0.82 -3.27 -34.40
C ALA A 33 -0.73 -2.25 -35.53
N ALA A 34 0.00 -1.15 -35.32
CA ALA A 34 0.20 -0.11 -36.32
C ALA A 34 1.07 -0.63 -37.47
N ASP A 35 2.17 -1.32 -37.17
CA ASP A 35 3.02 -1.96 -38.18
C ASP A 35 2.22 -2.95 -39.05
N LEU A 36 1.43 -3.82 -38.42
CA LEU A 36 0.56 -4.76 -39.13
C LEU A 36 -0.50 -4.04 -39.99
N ALA A 37 -1.06 -2.93 -39.50
CA ALA A 37 -2.05 -2.18 -40.28
C ALA A 37 -1.41 -1.51 -41.51
N ASP A 38 -0.15 -1.06 -41.40
CA ASP A 38 0.58 -0.50 -42.53
C ASP A 38 0.94 -1.56 -43.57
N GLU A 39 1.28 -2.78 -43.16
CA GLU A 39 1.45 -3.93 -44.06
C GLU A 39 0.15 -4.24 -44.83
N GLU A 40 -0.99 -4.29 -44.14
CA GLU A 40 -2.30 -4.60 -44.75
C GLU A 40 -2.75 -3.46 -45.70
N ARG A 41 -2.43 -2.20 -45.39
CA ARG A 41 -2.66 -1.06 -46.32
C ARG A 41 -1.77 -1.16 -47.56
N ALA A 42 -0.50 -1.53 -47.40
CA ALA A 42 0.39 -1.75 -48.53
C ALA A 42 -0.09 -2.90 -49.43
N ALA A 43 -0.83 -3.87 -48.87
CA ALA A 43 -1.52 -4.93 -49.61
C ALA A 43 -2.83 -4.47 -50.29
N GLY A 44 -3.20 -3.18 -50.19
CA GLY A 44 -4.33 -2.58 -50.90
C GLY A 44 -5.64 -2.52 -50.12
N LEU A 45 -5.64 -2.85 -48.83
CA LEU A 45 -6.85 -2.75 -47.99
C LEU A 45 -7.15 -1.30 -47.59
N ALA A 46 -8.44 -1.01 -47.45
CA ALA A 46 -8.90 0.27 -46.92
C ALA A 46 -8.41 0.47 -45.47
N PRO A 47 -8.18 1.72 -45.02
CA PRO A 47 -7.57 1.99 -43.71
C PRO A 47 -8.25 1.34 -42.51
N ASP A 48 -9.59 1.27 -42.51
CA ASP A 48 -10.39 0.70 -41.41
C ASP A 48 -10.40 -0.85 -41.43
N GLU A 49 -10.39 -1.45 -42.62
CA GLU A 49 -10.30 -2.90 -42.81
C GLU A 49 -8.90 -3.41 -42.47
N ALA A 50 -7.86 -2.68 -42.89
CA ALA A 50 -6.47 -2.97 -42.55
C ALA A 50 -6.26 -2.98 -41.03
N HIS A 51 -6.86 -2.02 -40.32
CA HIS A 51 -6.76 -1.96 -38.86
C HIS A 51 -7.51 -3.10 -38.17
N SER A 52 -8.74 -3.40 -38.60
CA SER A 52 -9.53 -4.53 -38.07
C SER A 52 -8.81 -5.87 -38.28
N ARG A 53 -8.19 -6.04 -39.45
CA ARG A 53 -7.41 -7.23 -39.79
C ARG A 53 -6.11 -7.33 -38.99
N ALA A 54 -5.43 -6.22 -38.76
CA ALA A 54 -4.25 -6.16 -37.89
C ALA A 54 -4.58 -6.58 -36.45
N LEU A 55 -5.70 -6.09 -35.89
CA LEU A 55 -6.18 -6.51 -34.56
C LEU A 55 -6.55 -7.99 -34.51
N ALA A 56 -7.18 -8.53 -35.55
CA ALA A 56 -7.48 -9.96 -35.64
C ALA A 56 -6.20 -10.82 -35.67
N ARG A 57 -5.12 -10.36 -36.32
CA ARG A 57 -3.82 -11.05 -36.37
C ARG A 57 -3.08 -11.04 -35.03
N LEU A 58 -3.29 -10.02 -34.19
CA LEU A 58 -2.73 -9.96 -32.83
C LEU A 58 -3.32 -11.03 -31.89
N GLY A 59 -4.49 -11.57 -32.21
CA GLY A 59 -5.20 -12.55 -31.39
C GLY A 59 -6.11 -11.92 -30.34
N THR A 60 -6.71 -12.76 -29.50
CA THR A 60 -7.67 -12.28 -28.49
C THR A 60 -6.96 -11.68 -27.28
N ALA A 61 -7.65 -10.77 -26.57
CA ALA A 61 -7.15 -10.21 -25.32
C ALA A 61 -6.79 -11.31 -24.29
N ASP A 62 -7.54 -12.42 -24.26
CA ASP A 62 -7.30 -13.52 -23.32
C ASP A 62 -6.05 -14.34 -23.66
N ASP A 63 -5.74 -14.48 -24.94
CA ASP A 63 -4.50 -15.13 -25.39
C ASP A 63 -3.28 -14.28 -25.01
N LEU A 64 -3.36 -12.97 -25.22
CA LEU A 64 -2.32 -12.02 -24.86
C LEU A 64 -2.07 -11.98 -23.35
N VAL A 65 -3.14 -12.00 -22.53
CA VAL A 65 -3.01 -12.10 -21.06
C VAL A 65 -2.38 -13.42 -20.66
N ARG A 66 -2.85 -14.56 -21.20
CA ARG A 66 -2.28 -15.88 -20.88
C ARG A 66 -0.81 -15.97 -21.22
N ALA A 67 -0.40 -15.49 -22.40
CA ALA A 67 0.99 -15.48 -22.82
C ALA A 67 1.87 -14.67 -21.83
N MET A 68 1.37 -13.50 -21.39
CA MET A 68 2.10 -12.65 -20.46
C MET A 68 2.16 -13.23 -19.03
N VAL A 69 1.08 -13.87 -18.57
CA VAL A 69 1.01 -14.52 -17.24
C VAL A 69 1.88 -15.77 -17.20
N ALA A 70 1.90 -16.56 -18.28
CA ALA A 70 2.71 -17.77 -18.41
C ALA A 70 4.20 -17.46 -18.31
N ARG A 71 4.66 -16.30 -18.78
CA ARG A 71 6.04 -15.85 -18.62
C ARG A 71 6.47 -15.64 -17.16
N GLY A 72 5.54 -15.40 -16.22
CA GLY A 72 5.81 -15.40 -14.76
C GLY A 72 6.71 -14.29 -14.20
N ASP A 73 7.65 -13.78 -14.99
CA ASP A 73 8.73 -12.86 -14.58
C ASP A 73 8.26 -11.42 -14.34
N PHE A 74 7.11 -11.06 -14.89
CA PHE A 74 6.57 -9.69 -14.83
C PHE A 74 5.54 -9.48 -13.71
N ARG A 75 5.33 -10.50 -12.85
CA ARG A 75 4.47 -10.37 -11.68
C ARG A 75 5.14 -9.48 -10.64
N SER A 76 4.40 -8.52 -10.12
CA SER A 76 4.86 -7.72 -8.98
C SER A 76 5.04 -8.60 -7.74
N TRP A 77 5.98 -8.27 -6.85
CA TRP A 77 6.18 -8.99 -5.58
C TRP A 77 4.88 -9.03 -4.74
N GLY A 78 4.08 -7.96 -4.78
CA GLY A 78 2.76 -7.90 -4.13
C GLY A 78 1.74 -8.89 -4.70
N ALA A 79 1.87 -9.29 -5.96
CA ALA A 79 1.04 -10.33 -6.58
C ALA A 79 1.63 -11.75 -6.43
N ARG A 80 2.95 -11.88 -6.34
CA ARG A 80 3.64 -13.19 -6.22
C ARG A 80 3.58 -13.74 -4.79
N ALA A 81 3.69 -12.87 -3.79
CA ALA A 81 3.63 -13.22 -2.38
C ALA A 81 2.91 -12.10 -1.59
N PRO A 82 1.58 -11.97 -1.75
CA PRO A 82 0.82 -10.92 -1.07
C PRO A 82 0.95 -11.00 0.46
N TRP A 83 1.04 -12.21 1.03
CA TRP A 83 1.28 -12.40 2.46
C TRP A 83 2.62 -11.78 2.92
N ALA A 84 3.67 -11.81 2.10
CA ALA A 84 4.97 -11.26 2.45
C ALA A 84 4.95 -9.74 2.40
N VAL A 85 4.29 -9.15 1.40
CA VAL A 85 4.22 -7.68 1.27
C VAL A 85 3.26 -7.08 2.30
N TYR A 86 2.05 -7.63 2.44
CA TYR A 86 1.01 -7.05 3.28
C TYR A 86 1.07 -7.57 4.72
N GLY A 87 1.47 -8.81 4.95
CA GLY A 87 1.69 -9.36 6.29
C GLY A 87 3.05 -8.95 6.84
N LEU A 88 4.13 -9.53 6.30
CA LEU A 88 5.47 -9.25 6.82
C LEU A 88 5.89 -7.79 6.60
N GLY A 89 5.56 -7.20 5.44
CA GLY A 89 5.89 -5.79 5.17
C GLY A 89 5.18 -4.81 6.09
N SER A 90 3.96 -5.09 6.55
CA SER A 90 3.29 -4.23 7.54
C SER A 90 3.92 -4.35 8.92
N MET A 91 4.28 -5.57 9.35
CA MET A 91 5.02 -5.79 10.59
C MET A 91 6.38 -5.08 10.59
N LEU A 92 7.15 -5.22 9.51
CA LEU A 92 8.43 -4.54 9.35
C LEU A 92 8.26 -3.02 9.30
N GLY A 93 7.23 -2.53 8.62
CA GLY A 93 6.90 -1.11 8.59
C GLY A 93 6.67 -0.55 9.99
N VAL A 94 5.84 -1.21 10.80
CA VAL A 94 5.61 -0.81 12.20
C VAL A 94 6.88 -0.93 13.04
N ALA A 95 7.65 -2.01 12.90
CA ALA A 95 8.91 -2.15 13.62
C ALA A 95 9.90 -1.01 13.28
N MET A 96 9.94 -0.59 12.01
CA MET A 96 10.78 0.51 11.55
C MET A 96 10.33 1.86 12.12
N THR A 97 9.02 2.10 12.31
CA THR A 97 8.54 3.34 12.94
C THR A 97 8.94 3.41 14.41
N TYR A 98 8.83 2.31 15.15
CA TYR A 98 9.33 2.22 16.52
C TYR A 98 10.85 2.43 16.57
N GLY A 99 11.59 1.72 15.72
CA GLY A 99 13.04 1.84 15.64
C GLY A 99 13.49 3.28 15.35
N LEU A 100 12.82 3.97 14.44
CA LEU A 100 13.10 5.37 14.11
C LEU A 100 12.78 6.32 15.27
N ALA A 101 11.66 6.10 15.98
CA ALA A 101 11.30 6.89 17.15
C ALA A 101 12.33 6.71 18.29
N ILE A 102 12.72 5.47 18.58
CA ILE A 102 13.76 5.15 19.57
C ILE A 102 15.09 5.80 19.17
N ALA A 103 15.49 5.66 17.90
CA ALA A 103 16.74 6.24 17.41
C ALA A 103 16.72 7.78 17.49
N ALA A 104 15.59 8.42 17.19
CA ALA A 104 15.44 9.87 17.32
C ALA A 104 15.56 10.32 18.78
N VAL A 105 14.89 9.65 19.72
CA VAL A 105 15.00 9.95 21.15
C VAL A 105 16.43 9.71 21.63
N ALA A 106 17.04 8.58 21.28
CA ALA A 106 18.43 8.26 21.64
C ALA A 106 19.41 9.31 21.10
N ALA A 107 19.22 9.79 19.87
CA ALA A 107 20.05 10.84 19.29
C ALA A 107 19.89 12.17 20.05
N ILE A 108 18.67 12.55 20.43
CA ILE A 108 18.44 13.77 21.24
C ILE A 108 19.12 13.64 22.60
N VAL A 109 18.97 12.49 23.26
CA VAL A 109 19.59 12.22 24.57
C VAL A 109 21.12 12.26 24.47
N GLU A 110 21.70 11.63 23.45
CA GLU A 110 23.15 11.59 23.26
C GLU A 110 23.74 12.96 22.88
N THR A 111 23.04 13.76 22.06
CA THR A 111 23.51 15.10 21.71
C THR A 111 23.52 16.07 22.89
N HIS A 112 22.71 15.82 23.92
CA HIS A 112 22.65 16.63 25.14
C HIS A 112 23.41 16.00 26.31
N ARG A 113 24.23 14.99 26.02
CA ARG A 113 25.14 14.38 26.98
C ARG A 113 26.50 15.11 26.88
N PRO A 114 26.94 15.82 27.93
CA PRO A 114 28.16 16.62 27.87
C PRO A 114 29.44 15.77 27.85
N THR A 115 29.43 14.59 28.46
CA THR A 115 30.49 13.57 28.38
C THR A 115 29.87 12.17 28.42
N PRO A 116 30.52 11.12 27.89
CA PRO A 116 29.96 9.76 27.82
C PRO A 116 29.43 9.23 29.17
N ASP A 117 30.09 9.59 30.27
CA ASP A 117 29.74 9.17 31.63
C ASP A 117 28.81 10.17 32.35
N ALA A 118 28.55 11.33 31.77
CA ALA A 118 27.67 12.34 32.34
C ALA A 118 26.19 12.08 32.00
N ARG A 119 25.34 12.62 32.87
CA ARG A 119 23.89 12.63 32.64
C ARG A 119 23.55 13.57 31.49
N PRO A 120 22.65 13.16 30.59
CA PRO A 120 22.05 14.05 29.62
C PRO A 120 21.32 15.20 30.33
N VAL A 121 21.64 16.43 29.97
CA VAL A 121 20.89 17.61 30.44
C VAL A 121 19.86 17.94 29.37
N LEU A 122 18.65 17.40 29.56
CA LEU A 122 17.59 17.54 28.56
C LEU A 122 17.08 18.99 28.53
N PRO A 123 16.90 19.57 27.33
CA PRO A 123 16.32 20.90 27.19
C PRO A 123 14.86 20.96 27.64
N ASP A 124 14.38 22.15 27.99
CA ASP A 124 12.97 22.36 28.37
C ASP A 124 11.99 21.99 27.24
N TRP A 125 12.40 22.07 25.98
CA TRP A 125 11.59 21.66 24.83
C TRP A 125 11.49 20.14 24.67
N PHE A 126 12.32 19.34 25.36
CA PHE A 126 12.38 17.89 25.19
C PHE A 126 11.02 17.23 25.42
N ASP A 127 10.29 17.63 26.47
CA ASP A 127 8.98 17.03 26.78
C ASP A 127 7.97 17.30 25.67
N SER A 128 8.00 18.51 25.10
CA SER A 128 7.15 18.86 23.96
C SER A 128 7.53 18.07 22.71
N ALA A 129 8.81 17.89 22.44
CA ALA A 129 9.29 17.09 21.31
C ALA A 129 8.94 15.61 21.49
N PHE A 130 9.14 15.03 22.67
CA PHE A 130 8.79 13.65 22.98
C PHE A 130 7.28 13.44 22.85
N ALA A 131 6.45 14.32 23.42
CA ALA A 131 5.00 14.26 23.25
C ALA A 131 4.58 14.33 21.78
N THR A 132 5.26 15.15 20.97
CA THR A 132 5.03 15.24 19.52
C THR A 132 5.39 13.92 18.83
N ILE A 133 6.54 13.31 19.16
CA ILE A 133 6.96 12.01 18.63
C ILE A 133 5.92 10.94 18.99
N THR A 134 5.47 10.88 20.25
CA THR A 134 4.45 9.93 20.69
C THR A 134 3.12 10.14 19.96
N TYR A 135 2.68 11.38 19.75
CA TYR A 135 1.46 11.67 19.01
C TYR A 135 1.56 11.28 17.53
N VAL A 136 2.65 11.65 16.86
CA VAL A 136 2.91 11.29 15.46
C VAL A 136 3.00 9.77 15.31
N HIS A 137 3.63 9.09 16.26
CA HIS A 137 3.76 7.63 16.28
C HIS A 137 2.42 6.92 16.53
N GLY A 138 1.60 7.41 17.46
CA GLY A 138 0.34 6.76 17.84
C GLY A 138 -0.79 6.98 16.82
N LEU A 139 -0.82 8.14 16.15
CA LEU A 139 -1.91 8.52 15.26
C LEU A 139 -1.48 8.64 13.80
N VAL A 140 -0.45 9.44 13.50
CA VAL A 140 -0.15 9.83 12.11
C VAL A 140 0.51 8.69 11.33
N LEU A 141 1.49 8.02 11.92
CA LEU A 141 2.27 6.96 11.26
C LEU A 141 1.42 5.72 10.88
N PRO A 142 0.52 5.21 11.74
CA PRO A 142 -0.39 4.12 11.36
C PRO A 142 -1.28 4.49 10.17
N LEU A 143 -1.82 5.72 10.15
CA LEU A 143 -2.62 6.22 9.02
C LEU A 143 -1.79 6.31 7.74
N ALA A 144 -0.57 6.83 7.83
CA ALA A 144 0.34 6.96 6.69
C ALA A 144 0.73 5.58 6.12
N LEU A 145 1.10 4.62 6.98
CA LEU A 145 1.41 3.25 6.56
C LEU A 145 0.19 2.58 5.90
N ALA A 146 -0.98 2.68 6.52
CA ALA A 146 -2.21 2.14 5.95
C ALA A 146 -2.55 2.78 4.59
N ALA A 147 -2.36 4.10 4.44
CA ALA A 147 -2.54 4.79 3.17
C ALA A 147 -1.55 4.32 2.10
N VAL A 148 -0.29 4.04 2.44
CA VAL A 148 0.69 3.46 1.52
C VAL A 148 0.24 2.08 1.05
N PHE A 149 -0.23 1.21 1.96
CA PHE A 149 -0.76 -0.10 1.58
C PHE A 149 -2.04 0.00 0.75
N ALA A 150 -2.95 0.93 1.06
CA ALA A 150 -4.16 1.19 0.27
C ALA A 150 -3.82 1.66 -1.15
N TRP A 151 -2.86 2.58 -1.27
CA TRP A 151 -2.39 3.09 -2.55
C TRP A 151 -1.69 2.01 -3.36
N MET A 152 -0.88 1.16 -2.72
CA MET A 152 -0.24 0.03 -3.38
C MET A 152 -1.28 -0.99 -3.87
N ALA A 153 -2.29 -1.27 -3.06
CA ALA A 153 -3.40 -2.16 -3.39
C ALA A 153 -4.24 -1.65 -4.57
N THR A 154 -4.59 -0.37 -4.59
CA THR A 154 -5.35 0.26 -5.69
C THR A 154 -4.54 0.29 -6.98
N ARG A 155 -3.22 0.52 -6.91
CA ARG A 155 -2.33 0.47 -8.08
C ARG A 155 -2.17 -0.94 -8.64
N GLN A 156 -2.15 -1.95 -7.77
CA GLN A 156 -1.97 -3.35 -8.16
C GLN A 156 -3.30 -4.10 -8.37
N ARG A 157 -4.46 -3.46 -8.09
CA ARG A 157 -5.81 -4.05 -8.17
C ARG A 157 -5.92 -5.42 -7.48
N MET A 158 -5.27 -5.54 -6.33
CA MET A 158 -5.24 -6.77 -5.55
C MET A 158 -6.60 -7.03 -4.88
N ALA A 159 -6.86 -8.31 -4.57
CA ALA A 159 -8.01 -8.69 -3.75
C ALA A 159 -7.98 -7.97 -2.40
N ALA A 160 -9.12 -7.41 -1.98
CA ALA A 160 -9.22 -6.56 -0.78
C ALA A 160 -8.82 -7.25 0.52
N LEU A 161 -8.74 -8.59 0.55
CA LEU A 161 -8.35 -9.36 1.72
C LEU A 161 -6.96 -8.97 2.25
N TRP A 162 -5.93 -8.94 1.39
CA TRP A 162 -4.55 -8.72 1.84
C TRP A 162 -4.27 -7.30 2.33
N PRO A 163 -4.72 -6.25 1.64
CA PRO A 163 -4.62 -4.88 2.15
C PRO A 163 -5.38 -4.69 3.47
N SER A 164 -6.53 -5.34 3.63
CA SER A 164 -7.28 -5.31 4.90
C SER A 164 -6.48 -5.96 6.03
N VAL A 165 -5.81 -7.09 5.76
CA VAL A 165 -4.90 -7.71 6.73
C VAL A 165 -3.77 -6.75 7.13
N ALA A 166 -3.14 -6.06 6.19
CA ALA A 166 -2.11 -5.05 6.51
C ALA A 166 -2.66 -3.93 7.39
N MET A 167 -3.84 -3.39 7.07
CA MET A 167 -4.48 -2.33 7.86
C MET A 167 -4.86 -2.82 9.26
N LEU A 168 -5.32 -4.07 9.40
CA LEU A 168 -5.59 -4.68 10.70
C LEU A 168 -4.32 -4.79 11.54
N ILE A 169 -3.22 -5.29 10.96
CA ILE A 169 -1.93 -5.40 11.65
C ILE A 169 -1.45 -4.02 12.11
N VAL A 170 -1.44 -3.03 11.21
CA VAL A 170 -1.01 -1.66 11.51
C VAL A 170 -1.92 -1.01 12.56
N GLY A 171 -3.24 -1.16 12.46
CA GLY A 171 -4.19 -0.58 13.40
C GLY A 171 -4.10 -1.21 14.79
N ILE A 172 -3.95 -2.53 14.89
CA ILE A 172 -3.84 -3.26 16.16
C ILE A 172 -2.49 -2.98 16.83
N ILE A 173 -1.38 -3.18 16.12
CA ILE A 173 -0.03 -2.99 16.69
C ILE A 173 0.24 -1.50 16.95
N GLY A 174 -0.14 -0.63 16.01
CA GLY A 174 0.02 0.82 16.15
C GLY A 174 -0.88 1.41 17.25
N GLY A 175 -2.11 0.92 17.41
CA GLY A 175 -3.03 1.39 18.45
C GLY A 175 -2.78 0.80 19.83
N SER A 176 -2.11 -0.35 19.91
CA SER A 176 -1.81 -1.02 21.20
C SER A 176 -0.51 -0.58 21.82
N GLY A 177 0.43 -0.01 21.07
CA GLY A 177 1.72 0.38 21.61
C GLY A 177 1.79 1.85 22.03
N THR A 178 2.45 2.09 23.16
CA THR A 178 2.77 3.42 23.69
C THR A 178 4.27 3.53 23.91
N LEU A 179 4.80 4.72 23.65
CA LEU A 179 6.17 5.11 23.95
C LEU A 179 6.13 6.02 25.16
N ASP A 180 6.78 5.61 26.24
CA ASP A 180 6.86 6.35 27.49
C ASP A 180 8.31 6.61 27.86
N PHE A 181 8.57 7.83 28.33
CA PHE A 181 9.89 8.25 28.80
C PHE A 181 9.80 8.61 30.27
N ILE A 182 10.42 7.80 31.11
CA ILE A 182 10.38 7.97 32.56
C ILE A 182 11.64 8.71 32.98
N ARG A 183 11.43 9.92 33.49
CA ARG A 183 12.49 10.70 34.14
C ARG A 183 12.69 10.17 35.57
N PRO A 184 13.93 9.91 35.99
CA PRO A 184 14.19 9.47 37.34
C PRO A 184 13.85 10.59 38.33
N ALA A 185 13.10 10.25 39.37
CA ALA A 185 12.83 11.17 40.50
C ALA A 185 14.07 11.37 41.38
N ASP A 186 14.98 10.39 41.38
CA ASP A 186 16.26 10.44 42.09
C ASP A 186 17.34 11.05 41.19
N PRO A 187 18.13 12.04 41.69
CA PRO A 187 19.34 12.53 41.04
C PRO A 187 20.36 11.45 40.62
N HIS A 188 20.26 10.23 41.14
CA HIS A 188 21.07 9.06 40.76
C HIS A 188 20.31 7.97 39.98
N GLY A 189 19.01 8.14 39.71
CA GLY A 189 18.21 7.18 38.95
C GLY A 189 18.56 7.13 37.45
N ILE A 190 18.20 6.03 36.80
CA ILE A 190 18.44 5.78 35.37
C ILE A 190 17.27 6.36 34.56
N MET A 191 17.53 6.91 33.37
CA MET A 191 16.45 7.28 32.44
C MET A 191 15.96 6.03 31.71
N GLU A 192 14.65 5.83 31.71
CA GLU A 192 14.02 4.65 31.11
C GLU A 192 13.15 5.06 29.92
N LEU A 193 13.39 4.41 28.78
CA LEU A 193 12.52 4.48 27.61
C LEU A 193 11.76 3.17 27.55
N GLU A 194 10.46 3.24 27.78
CA GLU A 194 9.58 2.08 27.77
C GLU A 194 8.75 2.03 26.49
N ILE A 195 8.65 0.83 25.93
CA ILE A 195 7.65 0.50 24.91
C ILE A 195 6.66 -0.42 25.58
N ARG A 196 5.44 0.06 25.78
CA ARG A 196 4.37 -0.73 26.37
C ARG A 196 3.41 -1.12 25.26
N PHE A 197 3.09 -2.41 25.18
CA PHE A 197 1.97 -2.86 24.37
C PHE A 197 0.84 -3.19 25.32
N ALA A 198 -0.27 -2.46 25.26
CA ALA A 198 -1.41 -2.64 26.16
C ALA A 198 -2.14 -3.99 25.98
N LEU A 199 -1.74 -4.78 24.98
CA LEU A 199 -2.13 -6.19 24.80
C LEU A 199 -1.22 -7.17 25.56
N ALA A 200 -0.07 -6.72 26.07
CA ALA A 200 0.83 -7.50 26.91
C ALA A 200 0.44 -7.31 28.38
N THR A 201 0.35 -8.40 29.14
CA THR A 201 -0.03 -8.40 30.57
C THR A 201 1.02 -7.72 31.46
N PRO A 202 0.63 -7.03 32.55
CA PRO A 202 -0.75 -6.70 32.97
C PRO A 202 -1.41 -5.73 31.99
N TRP A 203 -2.74 -5.60 31.95
CA TRP A 203 -3.49 -4.83 30.93
C TRP A 203 -3.86 -3.40 31.40
N PRO A 204 -2.96 -2.51 31.85
CA PRO A 204 -3.33 -1.15 32.20
C PRO A 204 -3.78 -0.42 30.93
N GLY A 205 -4.91 0.30 31.01
CA GLY A 205 -5.37 1.14 29.89
C GLY A 205 -5.99 0.38 28.71
N LEU A 206 -6.50 -0.86 28.91
CA LEU A 206 -7.17 -1.62 27.85
C LEU A 206 -8.26 -0.83 27.12
N ASN A 207 -9.04 -0.02 27.84
CA ASN A 207 -10.07 0.83 27.23
C ASN A 207 -9.48 1.88 26.27
N ASP A 208 -8.37 2.52 26.64
CA ASP A 208 -7.72 3.52 25.82
C ASP A 208 -7.04 2.88 24.60
N CYS A 209 -6.42 1.71 24.80
CA CYS A 209 -5.92 0.85 23.72
C CYS A 209 -7.03 0.48 22.71
N LEU A 210 -8.16 -0.06 23.19
CA LEU A 210 -9.28 -0.44 22.32
C LEU A 210 -9.85 0.76 21.56
N ARG A 211 -9.94 1.94 22.21
CA ARG A 211 -10.34 3.18 21.55
C ARG A 211 -9.36 3.59 20.45
N HIS A 212 -8.06 3.57 20.72
CA HIS A 212 -7.04 3.90 19.70
C HIS A 212 -7.05 2.92 18.54
N ILE A 213 -7.14 1.62 18.80
CA ILE A 213 -7.29 0.60 17.75
C ILE A 213 -8.55 0.88 16.93
N ALA A 214 -9.69 1.14 17.59
CA ALA A 214 -10.94 1.42 16.90
C ALA A 214 -10.85 2.68 16.03
N ILE A 215 -10.25 3.77 16.54
CA ILE A 215 -10.03 5.01 15.78
C ILE A 215 -9.14 4.73 14.57
N ASN A 216 -8.00 4.05 14.76
CA ASN A 216 -7.08 3.74 13.68
C ASN A 216 -7.75 2.88 12.60
N LEU A 217 -8.51 1.85 12.99
CA LEU A 217 -9.24 1.00 12.04
C LEU A 217 -10.36 1.76 11.35
N LEU A 218 -11.11 2.60 12.05
CA LEU A 218 -12.19 3.41 11.47
C LEU A 218 -11.64 4.41 10.46
N LEU A 219 -10.49 5.02 10.72
CA LEU A 219 -9.86 5.98 9.83
C LEU A 219 -9.12 5.33 8.64
N THR A 220 -8.76 4.05 8.72
CA THR A 220 -7.98 3.37 7.67
C THR A 220 -8.81 2.37 6.89
N LEU A 221 -9.42 1.42 7.60
CA LEU A 221 -10.11 0.29 7.01
C LEU A 221 -11.50 0.69 6.47
N ALA A 222 -12.25 1.52 7.20
CA ALA A 222 -13.59 1.94 6.76
C ALA A 222 -13.58 2.70 5.42
N PRO A 223 -12.75 3.74 5.21
CA PRO A 223 -12.72 4.42 3.91
C PRO A 223 -12.20 3.51 2.79
N TYR A 224 -11.28 2.60 3.08
CA TYR A 224 -10.79 1.63 2.09
C TYR A 224 -11.88 0.65 1.65
N ILE A 225 -12.62 0.09 2.60
CA ILE A 225 -13.73 -0.83 2.32
C ILE A 225 -14.85 -0.10 1.57
N ALA A 226 -15.22 1.11 2.01
CA ALA A 226 -16.24 1.92 1.35
C ALA A 226 -15.86 2.24 -0.11
N TRP A 227 -14.60 2.64 -0.34
CA TRP A 227 -14.06 2.85 -1.68
C TRP A 227 -14.13 1.57 -2.53
N HIS A 228 -13.78 0.42 -1.96
CA HIS A 228 -13.78 -0.85 -2.69
C HIS A 228 -15.20 -1.28 -3.10
N PHE A 229 -16.18 -1.13 -2.22
CA PHE A 229 -17.59 -1.41 -2.56
C PHE A 229 -18.14 -0.45 -3.59
N TRP A 230 -17.84 0.85 -3.46
CA TRP A 230 -18.25 1.85 -4.44
C TRP A 230 -17.69 1.55 -5.83
N GLN A 231 -16.41 1.17 -5.93
CA GLN A 231 -15.82 0.78 -7.21
C GLN A 231 -16.50 -0.42 -7.85
N LYS A 232 -16.87 -1.45 -7.06
CA LYS A 232 -17.61 -2.62 -7.56
C LYS A 232 -18.98 -2.24 -8.10
N ALA A 233 -19.74 -1.44 -7.34
CA ALA A 233 -21.06 -0.98 -7.74
C ALA A 233 -21.01 -0.17 -9.05
N VAL A 234 -20.02 0.71 -9.21
CA VAL A 234 -19.84 1.48 -10.45
C VAL A 234 -19.51 0.58 -11.64
N THR A 235 -18.69 -0.47 -11.44
CA THR A 235 -18.37 -1.40 -12.52
C THR A 235 -19.53 -2.29 -12.93
N GLU A 236 -20.37 -2.73 -11.98
CA GLU A 236 -21.56 -3.54 -12.26
C GLU A 236 -22.62 -2.72 -13.00
N TYR A 237 -22.85 -1.48 -12.58
CA TYR A 237 -23.77 -0.56 -13.26
C TYR A 237 -23.33 -0.27 -14.70
N ALA A 238 -22.03 -0.04 -14.93
CA ALA A 238 -21.51 0.23 -16.28
C ALA A 238 -21.63 -0.99 -17.21
N SER A 239 -21.55 -2.22 -16.70
CA SER A 239 -21.74 -3.42 -17.54
C SER A 239 -23.19 -3.70 -17.92
N ASP A 240 -24.16 -3.29 -17.07
CA ASP A 240 -25.58 -3.45 -17.37
C ASP A 240 -26.06 -2.44 -18.42
N ASP A 241 -25.54 -1.20 -18.41
CA ASP A 241 -25.84 -0.19 -19.43
C ASP A 241 -25.36 -0.62 -20.83
N ASP A 242 -24.19 -1.25 -20.94
CA ASP A 242 -23.67 -1.79 -22.21
C ASP A 242 -24.51 -2.97 -22.73
N ALA A 243 -25.17 -3.73 -21.84
CA ALA A 243 -26.03 -4.86 -22.23
C ALA A 243 -27.41 -4.42 -22.75
N LEU A 244 -27.81 -3.17 -22.50
CA LEU A 244 -29.12 -2.62 -22.87
C LEU A 244 -29.15 -1.85 -24.19
N ILE A 245 -28.01 -1.74 -24.89
CA ILE A 245 -27.94 -1.16 -26.24
C ILE A 245 -28.01 -2.32 -27.26
N PRO A 246 -29.16 -2.59 -27.89
CA PRO A 246 -29.23 -3.59 -28.95
C PRO A 246 -28.47 -3.06 -30.18
N SER A 247 -27.52 -3.86 -30.66
CA SER A 247 -26.79 -3.66 -31.92
C SER A 247 -27.69 -3.71 -33.15
#